data_AF-A0AB34G737-F1
#
_entry.id   AF-A0AB34G737-F1
#
_cell.length_a   1.000
_cell.length_b   1.000
_cell.length_c   1.000
_cell.angle_alpha   90.00
_cell.angle_beta   90.00
_cell.angle_gamma   90.00
#
_symmetry.space_group_name_H-M   'P 1'
#
loop_
_entity.id
_entity.type
_entity.pdbx_description
1 polymer ?
#
loop_
_entity_poly.entity_id
_entity_poly.type
_entity_poly.pdbx_seq_one_letter_code
_entity_poly.pdbx_strand_id
1 'polypeptide(L)'
;MSASAVSSASPAAPAAPPARAGTPRLRQPASGNALAPGGDRRANRPAPVDPLSDRATQALIRRVLCAQQSGDKGRDAQTPIDELLPPLTSRNDVDLQLYAFLAIILREFVQTWYGKITTDEAFVAEIIHTIAHCTRALEQRLRKLDLESLVFNEIPEVIDKHVSTYRTAHRPSVQPPLVVDPREAFHALWPLPFLSPVPRPEDDPEAAKQQLENEAAYRQLLVQAVLAVLLPTEDLENPCLTALVGQIFSELIIGNLIGNKTTQPWLLFECICILARVIEEKKDRTAQRIVSGSGPGPQAHGGESPLKQRCGWSIQGLFLWIIQLAFVFMASIRLLAGAIAMSTSLPPRRFNQDPDRPSRNQSSKSGHPEASTAVKAPILEFSIWRCVGNVVEVQSRMPWLGGILSLLQLGATRGPGRIAGVNSTLDRLLSRQIQNLFSAAHLSPVLRSLRGVLFPNNAPGTPSLFPPSSDAELRALRRRAARSLWALVPRGVARVYLCGRLVSSTPSRAPPAAAAGGGGGGGGGGSGGGDGGGVEERDEDAERMVDEVEGLLMVLGDDYCNKHLLYSVLELILLRLMPELSEKGVVELWDERLG
;
A
#
# COMPACT_ATOMS: atom_id res chain seq x y z
N MET A 1 42.49 -52.36 -17.34
CA MET A 1 43.86 -51.93 -17.68
C MET A 1 43.82 -50.44 -17.98
N SER A 2 44.68 -49.70 -17.29
CA SER A 2 44.63 -48.25 -17.06
C SER A 2 45.03 -47.39 -18.26
N ALA A 3 44.42 -46.21 -18.41
CA ALA A 3 45.00 -44.95 -18.91
C ALA A 3 43.91 -43.86 -18.82
N SER A 4 44.03 -42.78 -18.05
CA SER A 4 44.91 -41.59 -18.14
C SER A 4 44.19 -40.40 -18.80
N ALA A 5 44.34 -39.24 -18.15
CA ALA A 5 43.61 -37.99 -18.32
C ALA A 5 43.81 -37.27 -19.66
N VAL A 6 42.82 -36.48 -20.10
CA VAL A 6 43.02 -35.28 -20.94
C VAL A 6 41.94 -34.22 -20.66
N SER A 7 42.39 -32.98 -20.52
CA SER A 7 41.66 -31.73 -20.27
C SER A 7 41.18 -31.05 -21.56
N SER A 8 40.01 -30.43 -21.49
CA SER A 8 39.50 -29.20 -22.16
C SER A 8 40.17 -28.64 -23.43
N ALA A 9 39.37 -28.41 -24.50
CA ALA A 9 39.50 -27.25 -25.38
C ALA A 9 38.20 -26.96 -26.19
N SER A 10 37.73 -25.72 -26.14
CA SER A 10 36.66 -25.13 -26.97
C SER A 10 37.20 -24.60 -28.31
N PRO A 11 36.39 -24.51 -29.39
CA PRO A 11 36.71 -23.72 -30.58
C PRO A 11 36.07 -22.32 -30.57
N ALA A 12 36.80 -21.38 -31.18
CA ALA A 12 36.62 -19.93 -31.16
C ALA A 12 35.75 -19.36 -32.31
N ALA A 13 35.22 -18.15 -32.09
CA ALA A 13 34.57 -17.27 -33.07
C ALA A 13 35.50 -16.07 -33.44
N PRO A 14 35.35 -15.43 -34.63
CA PRO A 14 36.36 -14.54 -35.22
C PRO A 14 36.31 -13.07 -34.73
N ALA A 15 37.46 -12.40 -34.88
CA ALA A 15 37.82 -11.10 -34.30
C ALA A 15 37.42 -9.85 -35.13
N ALA A 16 37.22 -8.73 -34.42
CA ALA A 16 37.01 -7.37 -34.95
C ALA A 16 38.30 -6.49 -34.84
N PRO A 17 38.50 -5.47 -35.70
CA PRO A 17 39.74 -4.67 -35.77
C PRO A 17 39.82 -3.50 -34.76
N PRO A 18 41.03 -2.96 -34.48
CA PRO A 18 41.31 -2.12 -33.30
C PRO A 18 41.09 -0.61 -33.47
N ALA A 19 40.81 0.03 -32.32
CA ALA A 19 40.58 1.46 -32.11
C ALA A 19 41.86 2.32 -32.11
N ARG A 20 41.76 3.55 -32.63
CA ARG A 20 42.84 4.54 -32.70
C ARG A 20 42.74 5.56 -31.56
N ALA A 21 43.87 5.82 -30.91
CA ALA A 21 44.04 6.72 -29.76
C ALA A 21 44.00 8.22 -30.15
N GLY A 22 43.41 9.05 -29.28
CA GLY A 22 43.45 10.51 -29.31
C GLY A 22 43.62 11.06 -27.89
N THR A 23 44.58 11.97 -27.73
CA THR A 23 45.17 12.45 -26.47
C THR A 23 44.31 13.50 -25.71
N PRO A 24 44.55 13.69 -24.39
CA PRO A 24 43.71 14.51 -23.53
C PRO A 24 44.13 16.00 -23.54
N ARG A 25 43.17 16.93 -23.61
CA ARG A 25 43.44 18.37 -23.50
C ARG A 25 42.89 18.93 -22.20
N LEU A 26 43.81 19.33 -21.32
CA LEU A 26 43.58 20.03 -20.06
C LEU A 26 42.84 21.36 -20.28
N ARG A 27 41.92 21.65 -19.35
CA ARG A 27 41.10 22.86 -19.30
C ARG A 27 41.73 23.82 -18.28
N GLN A 28 42.12 25.01 -18.71
CA GLN A 28 42.43 26.14 -17.80
C GLN A 28 41.64 27.39 -18.21
N PRO A 29 41.32 28.27 -17.24
CA PRO A 29 40.36 29.34 -17.40
C PRO A 29 41.02 30.62 -17.91
N ALA A 30 40.30 31.42 -18.70
CA ALA A 30 40.71 32.77 -19.03
C ALA A 30 39.55 33.74 -18.81
N SER A 31 39.74 34.60 -17.81
CA SER A 31 39.01 35.83 -17.58
C SER A 31 39.35 36.85 -18.68
N GLY A 32 38.36 37.60 -19.16
CA GLY A 32 38.57 38.70 -20.09
C GLY A 32 37.27 39.48 -20.33
N ASN A 33 37.10 40.56 -19.58
CA ASN A 33 36.10 41.61 -19.86
C ASN A 33 36.56 42.47 -21.05
N ALA A 34 35.68 42.74 -22.02
CA ALA A 34 35.52 44.07 -22.64
C ALA A 34 34.39 44.09 -23.70
N LEU A 35 33.30 44.78 -23.34
CA LEU A 35 32.39 45.67 -24.08
C LEU A 35 32.43 45.70 -25.64
N ALA A 36 31.30 45.31 -26.26
CA ALA A 36 30.60 46.11 -27.29
C ALA A 36 29.15 45.58 -27.48
N PRO A 37 28.16 46.44 -27.80
CA PRO A 37 26.74 46.15 -27.65
C PRO A 37 26.13 45.59 -28.94
N GLY A 38 25.26 44.59 -28.84
CA GLY A 38 24.57 44.06 -30.00
C GLY A 38 23.56 42.98 -29.69
N GLY A 39 22.28 43.37 -29.68
CA GLY A 39 21.15 42.53 -30.09
C GLY A 39 20.71 41.43 -29.11
N ASP A 40 19.61 41.72 -28.41
CA ASP A 40 18.74 40.73 -27.77
C ASP A 40 18.33 39.61 -28.74
N ARG A 41 19.08 38.52 -28.74
CA ARG A 41 18.69 37.22 -29.34
C ARG A 41 19.02 36.06 -28.41
N ARG A 42 18.66 36.20 -27.13
CA ARG A 42 18.64 35.08 -26.19
C ARG A 42 17.27 34.92 -25.55
N ALA A 43 16.26 34.77 -26.41
CA ALA A 43 14.96 34.25 -26.01
C ALA A 43 14.74 32.91 -26.73
N ASN A 44 14.26 31.94 -25.95
CA ASN A 44 13.70 30.66 -26.39
C ASN A 44 14.64 29.45 -26.56
N ARG A 45 15.32 29.05 -25.48
CA ARG A 45 15.50 27.61 -25.22
C ARG A 45 14.23 27.16 -24.48
N PRO A 46 13.36 26.30 -25.04
CA PRO A 46 12.21 25.81 -24.30
C PRO A 46 12.71 25.11 -23.03
N ALA A 47 12.10 25.43 -21.89
CA ALA A 47 12.33 24.72 -20.65
C ALA A 47 12.15 23.20 -20.87
N PRO A 48 12.87 22.32 -20.17
CA PRO A 48 12.63 20.89 -20.24
C PRO A 48 11.15 20.65 -19.91
N VAL A 49 10.38 20.18 -20.89
CA VAL A 49 8.96 19.89 -20.72
C VAL A 49 8.86 18.71 -19.77
N ASP A 50 8.13 18.87 -18.67
CA ASP A 50 7.87 17.79 -17.73
C ASP A 50 7.17 16.63 -18.50
N PRO A 51 7.78 15.43 -18.59
CA PRO A 51 7.21 14.30 -19.32
C PRO A 51 5.89 13.81 -18.72
N LEU A 52 5.57 14.18 -17.47
CA LEU A 52 4.31 13.85 -16.80
C LEU A 52 3.25 14.94 -16.93
N SER A 53 3.57 16.07 -17.59
CA SER A 53 2.59 17.13 -17.86
C SER A 53 1.45 16.63 -18.75
N ASP A 54 0.25 17.17 -18.55
CA ASP A 54 -0.93 16.74 -19.31
C ASP A 54 -0.77 17.00 -20.82
N ARG A 55 -0.08 18.09 -21.19
CA ARG A 55 0.25 18.39 -22.60
C ARG A 55 1.18 17.36 -23.22
N ALA A 56 2.24 16.95 -22.51
CA ALA A 56 3.16 15.91 -22.98
C ALA A 56 2.44 14.56 -23.07
N THR A 57 1.54 14.28 -22.13
CA THR A 57 0.73 13.07 -22.07
C THR A 57 -0.23 12.97 -23.25
N GLN A 58 -0.95 14.04 -23.56
CA GLN A 58 -1.81 14.11 -24.73
C GLN A 58 -1.05 13.94 -26.05
N ALA A 59 0.15 14.51 -26.17
CA ALA A 59 1.00 14.35 -27.34
C ALA A 59 1.49 12.90 -27.51
N LEU A 60 1.84 12.23 -26.41
CA LEU A 60 2.21 10.82 -26.40
C LEU A 60 1.04 9.94 -26.89
N ILE A 61 -0.16 10.13 -26.34
CA ILE A 61 -1.35 9.35 -26.69
C ILE A 61 -1.65 9.49 -28.18
N ARG A 62 -1.69 10.72 -28.72
CA ARG A 62 -1.97 10.95 -30.14
C ARG A 62 -0.92 10.30 -31.05
N ARG A 63 0.36 10.37 -30.65
CA ARG A 63 1.45 9.77 -31.44
C ARG A 63 1.34 8.26 -31.53
N VAL A 64 0.90 7.60 -30.46
CA VAL A 64 0.87 6.13 -30.39
C VAL A 64 -0.47 5.58 -30.87
N LEU A 65 -1.59 6.11 -30.37
CA LEU A 65 -2.92 5.53 -30.56
C LEU A 65 -3.72 6.17 -31.71
N CYS A 66 -3.36 7.38 -32.15
CA CYS A 66 -4.11 8.13 -33.17
C CYS A 66 -3.22 8.59 -34.34
N ALA A 67 -2.21 7.80 -34.71
CA ALA A 67 -1.19 8.20 -35.68
C ALA A 67 -1.78 8.64 -37.03
N GLN A 68 -2.84 7.97 -37.52
CA GLN A 68 -3.48 8.29 -38.81
C GLN A 68 -4.28 9.59 -38.83
N GLN A 69 -4.98 9.93 -37.74
CA GLN A 69 -5.82 11.14 -37.67
C GLN A 69 -5.00 12.43 -37.46
N SER A 70 -3.72 12.29 -37.11
CA SER A 70 -2.79 13.41 -36.91
C SER A 70 -2.12 13.93 -38.19
N GLY A 71 -2.23 13.18 -39.30
CA GLY A 71 -1.61 13.52 -40.58
C GLY A 71 -2.39 14.50 -41.45
N ASP A 72 -3.69 14.69 -41.19
CA ASP A 72 -4.61 15.28 -42.19
C ASP A 72 -5.25 16.63 -41.79
N LYS A 73 -4.90 17.21 -40.63
CA LYS A 73 -5.40 18.54 -40.24
C LYS A 73 -4.28 19.48 -39.81
N GLY A 74 -4.22 20.61 -40.52
CA GLY A 74 -3.32 21.73 -40.28
C GLY A 74 -3.35 22.23 -38.84
N ARG A 75 -2.29 22.96 -38.49
CA ARG A 75 -1.84 23.40 -37.15
C ARG A 75 -2.85 24.06 -36.19
N ASP A 76 -4.10 24.29 -36.57
CA ASP A 76 -5.03 25.13 -35.80
C ASP A 76 -6.31 24.36 -35.43
N ALA A 77 -6.50 24.15 -34.12
CA ALA A 77 -7.56 23.40 -33.43
C ALA A 77 -7.45 21.85 -33.47
N GLN A 78 -6.58 21.31 -32.62
CA GLN A 78 -6.53 19.87 -32.30
C GLN A 78 -7.85 19.44 -31.65
N THR A 79 -8.53 18.42 -32.20
CA THR A 79 -9.70 17.82 -31.56
C THR A 79 -9.32 17.25 -30.18
N PRO A 80 -10.19 17.40 -29.17
CA PRO A 80 -9.96 16.81 -27.86
C PRO A 80 -9.86 15.28 -27.99
N ILE A 81 -8.96 14.67 -27.20
CA ILE A 81 -8.71 13.21 -27.26
C ILE A 81 -9.99 12.42 -26.93
N ASP A 82 -10.84 13.01 -26.09
CA ASP A 82 -12.13 12.48 -25.66
C ASP A 82 -13.12 12.23 -26.82
N GLU A 83 -12.92 12.88 -27.98
CA GLU A 83 -13.74 12.66 -29.19
C GLU A 83 -13.16 11.60 -30.14
N LEU A 84 -11.87 11.29 -30.01
CA LEU A 84 -11.16 10.38 -30.92
C LEU A 84 -11.10 8.94 -30.41
N LEU A 85 -11.14 8.75 -29.09
CA LEU A 85 -11.03 7.46 -28.44
C LEU A 85 -12.29 7.17 -27.63
N PRO A 86 -12.70 5.89 -27.50
CA PRO A 86 -13.85 5.53 -26.69
C PRO A 86 -13.60 5.92 -25.21
N PRO A 87 -14.57 6.46 -24.46
CA PRO A 87 -14.34 6.73 -23.03
C PRO A 87 -14.02 5.43 -22.27
N LEU A 88 -12.99 5.37 -21.42
CA LEU A 88 -12.68 4.17 -20.63
C LEU A 88 -13.45 4.15 -19.32
N THR A 89 -13.66 5.34 -18.76
CA THR A 89 -14.42 5.57 -17.54
C THR A 89 -15.36 6.76 -17.71
N SER A 90 -16.12 7.12 -16.68
CA SER A 90 -16.97 8.32 -16.74
C SER A 90 -16.19 9.64 -16.59
N ARG A 91 -14.86 9.60 -16.45
CA ARG A 91 -14.03 10.75 -16.07
C ARG A 91 -12.84 10.92 -17.00
N ASN A 92 -12.83 12.02 -17.75
CA ASN A 92 -11.82 12.32 -18.76
C ASN A 92 -10.41 12.51 -18.18
N ASP A 93 -10.30 13.01 -16.94
CA ASP A 93 -9.03 13.21 -16.23
C ASP A 93 -8.36 11.90 -15.80
N VAL A 94 -9.17 10.88 -15.55
CA VAL A 94 -8.72 9.50 -15.26
C VAL A 94 -8.39 8.80 -16.58
N ASP A 95 -9.27 8.91 -17.57
CA ASP A 95 -9.08 8.34 -18.90
C ASP A 95 -7.80 8.82 -19.56
N LEU A 96 -7.45 10.11 -19.41
CA LEU A 96 -6.19 10.65 -19.92
C LEU A 96 -4.97 9.89 -19.36
N GLN A 97 -4.97 9.56 -18.06
CA GLN A 97 -3.84 8.84 -17.45
C GLN A 97 -3.88 7.35 -17.80
N LEU A 98 -5.07 6.73 -17.88
CA LEU A 98 -5.22 5.34 -18.31
C LEU A 98 -4.78 5.15 -19.77
N TYR A 99 -5.15 6.07 -20.65
CA TYR A 99 -4.67 6.10 -22.03
C TYR A 99 -3.17 6.33 -22.13
N ALA A 100 -2.57 7.08 -21.21
CA ALA A 100 -1.13 7.22 -21.15
C ALA A 100 -0.43 5.88 -20.84
N PHE A 101 -0.96 5.10 -19.89
CA PHE A 101 -0.49 3.75 -19.62
C PHE A 101 -0.68 2.83 -20.83
N LEU A 102 -1.87 2.83 -21.41
CA LEU A 102 -2.19 2.00 -22.57
C LEU A 102 -1.30 2.34 -23.76
N ALA A 103 -1.04 3.62 -24.02
CA ALA A 103 -0.12 4.07 -25.06
C ALA A 103 1.30 3.56 -24.81
N ILE A 104 1.81 3.57 -23.57
CA ILE A 104 3.13 3.01 -23.29
C ILE A 104 3.12 1.49 -23.54
N ILE A 105 2.12 0.78 -23.05
CA ILE A 105 2.02 -0.68 -23.18
C ILE A 105 1.90 -1.09 -24.65
N LEU A 106 0.97 -0.52 -25.41
CA LEU A 106 0.74 -0.87 -26.81
C LEU A 106 1.94 -0.49 -27.68
N ARG A 107 2.60 0.65 -27.40
CA ARG A 107 3.81 1.04 -28.12
C ARG A 107 4.92 0.00 -27.97
N GLU A 108 5.21 -0.42 -26.74
CA GLU A 108 6.35 -1.31 -26.45
C GLU A 108 6.04 -2.78 -26.76
N PHE A 109 4.84 -3.26 -26.45
CA PHE A 109 4.50 -4.68 -26.48
C PHE A 109 3.68 -5.12 -27.69
N VAL A 110 3.07 -4.19 -28.43
CA VAL A 110 2.27 -4.53 -29.64
C VAL A 110 2.93 -3.94 -30.88
N GLN A 111 3.10 -2.63 -30.94
CA GLN A 111 3.58 -1.93 -32.14
C GLN A 111 5.02 -2.30 -32.53
N THR A 112 5.87 -2.70 -31.58
CA THR A 112 7.28 -3.11 -31.85
C THR A 112 7.43 -4.34 -32.73
N TRP A 113 6.44 -5.25 -32.72
CA TRP A 113 6.43 -6.45 -33.56
C TRP A 113 5.34 -6.36 -34.62
N TYR A 114 4.13 -5.90 -34.28
CA TYR A 114 3.00 -5.84 -35.21
C TYR A 114 3.24 -4.83 -36.33
N GLY A 115 3.82 -3.66 -36.00
CA GLY A 115 4.21 -2.65 -36.98
C GLY A 115 5.34 -3.08 -37.94
N LYS A 116 6.03 -4.21 -37.65
CA LYS A 116 6.98 -4.82 -38.59
C LYS A 116 6.30 -5.78 -39.57
N ILE A 117 5.11 -6.28 -39.22
CA ILE A 117 4.36 -7.27 -40.00
C ILE A 117 3.36 -6.56 -40.91
N THR A 118 2.59 -5.60 -40.39
CA THR A 118 1.57 -4.87 -41.13
C THR A 118 1.48 -3.41 -40.67
N THR A 119 0.96 -2.55 -41.55
CA THR A 119 0.68 -1.13 -41.27
C THR A 119 -0.77 -0.87 -40.86
N ASP A 120 -1.57 -1.93 -40.70
CA ASP A 120 -2.99 -1.83 -40.35
C ASP A 120 -3.20 -1.62 -38.85
N GLU A 121 -3.53 -0.39 -38.45
CA GLU A 121 -3.79 -0.02 -37.05
C GLU A 121 -5.17 -0.49 -36.54
N ALA A 122 -6.01 -1.15 -37.35
CA ALA A 122 -7.33 -1.64 -36.93
C ALA A 122 -7.23 -2.59 -35.72
N PHE A 123 -6.21 -3.46 -35.69
CA PHE A 123 -5.96 -4.35 -34.54
C PHE A 123 -5.74 -3.59 -33.23
N VAL A 124 -5.02 -2.46 -33.27
CA VAL A 124 -4.79 -1.62 -32.08
C VAL A 124 -6.09 -0.95 -31.64
N ALA A 125 -6.93 -0.53 -32.60
CA ALA A 125 -8.25 0.02 -32.31
C ALA A 125 -9.18 -1.02 -31.64
N GLU A 126 -9.20 -2.26 -32.12
CA GLU A 126 -10.00 -3.34 -31.51
C GLU A 126 -9.55 -3.62 -30.07
N ILE A 127 -8.23 -3.70 -29.82
CA ILE A 127 -7.71 -3.86 -28.44
C ILE A 127 -8.21 -2.74 -27.53
N ILE A 128 -8.19 -1.49 -28.01
CA ILE A 128 -8.70 -0.34 -27.24
C ILE A 128 -10.21 -0.48 -26.99
N HIS A 129 -10.98 -0.94 -27.98
CA HIS A 129 -12.41 -1.17 -27.84
C HIS A 129 -12.74 -2.26 -26.82
N THR A 130 -12.07 -3.42 -26.87
CA THR A 130 -12.24 -4.49 -25.87
C THR A 130 -11.86 -4.01 -24.48
N ILE A 131 -10.73 -3.30 -24.33
CA ILE A 131 -10.31 -2.73 -23.04
C ILE A 131 -11.35 -1.71 -22.54
N ALA A 132 -11.86 -0.84 -23.42
CA ALA A 132 -12.89 0.14 -23.05
C ALA A 132 -14.18 -0.54 -22.56
N HIS A 133 -14.58 -1.64 -23.19
CA HIS A 133 -15.72 -2.43 -22.70
C HIS A 133 -15.46 -2.96 -21.29
N CYS A 134 -14.32 -3.63 -21.10
CA CYS A 134 -13.91 -4.21 -19.82
C CYS A 134 -13.80 -3.14 -18.72
N THR A 135 -13.18 -1.99 -18.99
CA THR A 135 -12.99 -0.93 -17.99
C THR A 135 -14.31 -0.27 -17.60
N ARG A 136 -15.25 -0.09 -18.54
CA ARG A 136 -16.59 0.43 -18.23
C ARG A 136 -17.40 -0.56 -17.40
N ALA A 137 -17.37 -1.84 -17.76
CA ALA A 137 -18.03 -2.89 -16.99
C ALA A 137 -17.47 -2.96 -15.56
N LEU A 138 -16.15 -2.86 -15.43
CA LEU A 138 -15.46 -2.81 -14.15
C LEU A 138 -15.85 -1.55 -13.35
N GLU A 139 -15.91 -0.39 -13.98
CA GLU A 139 -16.29 0.88 -13.33
C GLU A 139 -17.73 0.82 -12.80
N GLN A 140 -18.67 0.29 -13.58
CA GLN A 140 -20.06 0.13 -13.15
C GLN A 140 -20.17 -0.76 -11.91
N ARG A 141 -19.38 -1.83 -11.85
CA ARG A 141 -19.30 -2.72 -10.68
C ARG A 141 -18.66 -2.03 -9.48
N LEU A 142 -17.54 -1.33 -9.69
CA LEU A 142 -16.86 -0.54 -8.64
C LEU A 142 -17.76 0.55 -8.06
N ARG A 143 -18.65 1.16 -8.86
CA ARG A 143 -19.64 2.15 -8.38
C ARG A 143 -20.71 1.55 -7.47
N LYS A 144 -21.08 0.29 -7.70
CA LYS A 144 -22.04 -0.45 -6.86
C LYS A 144 -21.38 -0.97 -5.59
N LEU A 145 -20.08 -1.24 -5.64
CA LEU A 145 -19.30 -1.81 -4.55
C LEU A 145 -19.12 -0.82 -3.39
N ASP A 146 -19.38 -1.28 -2.16
CA ASP A 146 -19.13 -0.50 -0.94
C ASP A 146 -17.65 -0.56 -0.57
N LEU A 147 -16.83 0.30 -1.19
CA LEU A 147 -15.38 0.38 -0.96
C LEU A 147 -15.03 0.66 0.50
N GLU A 148 -15.91 1.37 1.22
CA GLU A 148 -15.75 1.65 2.64
C GLU A 148 -15.79 0.36 3.46
N SER A 149 -16.75 -0.52 3.20
CA SER A 149 -16.82 -1.85 3.85
C SER A 149 -15.67 -2.76 3.41
N LEU A 150 -15.37 -2.82 2.11
CA LEU A 150 -14.33 -3.72 1.61
C LEU A 150 -12.96 -3.41 2.22
N VAL A 151 -12.55 -2.14 2.22
CA VAL A 151 -11.20 -1.74 2.65
C VAL A 151 -11.07 -1.69 4.18
N PHE A 152 -12.11 -1.28 4.91
CA PHE A 152 -12.02 -1.08 6.35
C PHE A 152 -12.66 -2.19 7.19
N ASN A 153 -13.43 -3.10 6.60
CA ASN A 153 -14.07 -4.19 7.33
C ASN A 153 -13.70 -5.58 6.79
N GLU A 154 -13.70 -5.82 5.49
CA GLU A 154 -13.51 -7.20 5.00
C GLU A 154 -12.04 -7.56 4.80
N ILE A 155 -11.26 -6.70 4.15
CA ILE A 155 -9.82 -6.91 4.00
C ILE A 155 -9.12 -7.01 5.36
N PRO A 156 -9.39 -6.12 6.35
CA PRO A 156 -8.77 -6.24 7.67
C PRO A 156 -9.23 -7.48 8.43
N GLU A 157 -10.40 -8.05 8.15
CA GLU A 157 -10.84 -9.33 8.73
C GLU A 157 -9.97 -10.48 8.22
N VAL A 158 -9.64 -10.49 6.93
CA VAL A 158 -8.71 -11.48 6.35
C VAL A 158 -7.31 -11.33 6.94
N ILE A 159 -6.82 -10.10 7.11
CA ILE A 159 -5.53 -9.83 7.76
C ILE A 159 -5.55 -10.26 9.23
N ASP A 160 -6.64 -9.97 9.97
CA ASP A 160 -6.79 -10.38 11.36
C ASP A 160 -6.80 -11.91 11.52
N LYS A 161 -7.50 -12.61 10.62
CA LYS A 161 -7.49 -14.07 10.54
C LYS A 161 -6.08 -14.60 10.25
N HIS A 162 -5.36 -14.02 9.30
CA HIS A 162 -3.97 -14.37 9.02
C HIS A 162 -3.07 -14.24 10.26
N VAL A 163 -3.11 -13.08 10.90
CA VAL A 163 -2.29 -12.75 12.06
C VAL A 163 -2.60 -13.68 13.25
N SER A 164 -3.88 -13.88 13.54
CA SER A 164 -4.31 -14.78 14.63
C SER A 164 -3.96 -16.24 14.36
N THR A 165 -4.14 -16.71 13.12
CA THR A 165 -3.83 -18.08 12.71
C THR A 165 -2.32 -18.33 12.73
N TYR A 166 -1.52 -17.39 12.19
CA TYR A 166 -0.06 -17.44 12.23
C TYR A 166 0.45 -17.57 13.66
N ARG A 167 -0.01 -16.68 14.55
CA ARG A 167 0.41 -16.71 15.96
C ARG A 167 -0.02 -17.99 16.67
N THR A 168 -1.20 -18.52 16.35
CA THR A 168 -1.68 -19.77 16.96
C THR A 168 -0.86 -20.96 16.49
N ALA A 169 -0.53 -21.03 15.20
CA ALA A 169 0.28 -22.09 14.61
C ALA A 169 1.75 -22.06 15.08
N HIS A 170 2.32 -20.87 15.27
CA HIS A 170 3.72 -20.71 15.70
C HIS A 170 3.90 -20.70 17.23
N ARG A 171 2.81 -20.79 18.00
CA ARG A 171 2.90 -20.98 19.46
C ARG A 171 3.15 -22.45 19.75
N PRO A 172 4.19 -22.80 20.54
CA PRO A 172 4.42 -24.18 20.98
C PRO A 172 3.30 -24.59 21.94
N SER A 173 2.21 -25.10 21.39
CA SER A 173 1.02 -25.56 22.13
C SER A 173 1.15 -27.02 22.55
N VAL A 174 2.09 -27.76 21.95
CA VAL A 174 2.28 -29.18 22.18
C VAL A 174 3.50 -29.44 23.07
N GLN A 175 3.33 -30.34 24.05
CA GLN A 175 4.43 -30.76 24.91
C GLN A 175 5.34 -31.77 24.18
N PRO A 176 6.66 -31.72 24.40
CA PRO A 176 7.58 -32.74 23.88
C PRO A 176 7.11 -34.15 24.27
N PRO A 177 7.20 -35.16 23.37
CA PRO A 177 8.08 -35.22 22.20
C PRO A 177 7.41 -34.86 20.85
N LEU A 178 6.15 -34.46 20.82
CA LEU A 178 5.45 -34.22 19.56
C LEU A 178 5.86 -32.87 18.97
N VAL A 179 6.49 -32.89 17.79
CA VAL A 179 6.84 -31.69 17.02
C VAL A 179 5.81 -31.55 15.90
N VAL A 180 5.09 -30.44 15.88
CA VAL A 180 4.14 -30.10 14.82
C VAL A 180 4.78 -29.03 13.94
N ASP A 181 4.78 -29.24 12.63
CA ASP A 181 5.24 -28.22 11.69
C ASP A 181 4.27 -27.02 11.68
N PRO A 182 4.76 -25.78 11.85
CA PRO A 182 3.89 -24.60 11.89
C PRO A 182 3.09 -24.38 10.60
N ARG A 183 3.58 -24.79 9.42
CA ARG A 183 2.85 -24.61 8.16
C ARG A 183 1.65 -25.55 8.06
N GLU A 184 1.80 -26.79 8.52
CA GLU A 184 0.69 -27.73 8.64
C GLU A 184 -0.36 -27.27 9.65
N ALA A 185 0.08 -26.81 10.83
CA ALA A 185 -0.84 -26.26 11.82
C ALA A 185 -1.59 -25.04 11.26
N PHE A 186 -0.89 -24.17 10.52
CA PHE A 186 -1.50 -23.03 9.85
C PHE A 186 -2.55 -23.45 8.81
N HIS A 187 -2.21 -24.40 7.93
CA HIS A 187 -3.12 -24.90 6.91
C HIS A 187 -4.34 -25.62 7.51
N ALA A 188 -4.16 -26.34 8.62
CA ALA A 188 -5.25 -26.99 9.33
C ALA A 188 -6.24 -25.97 9.93
N LEU A 189 -5.74 -24.83 10.41
CA LEU A 189 -6.56 -23.73 10.94
C LEU A 189 -7.22 -22.89 9.83
N TRP A 190 -6.58 -22.80 8.65
CA TRP A 190 -7.11 -22.09 7.49
C TRP A 190 -6.93 -22.91 6.21
N PRO A 191 -7.83 -23.88 5.95
CA PRO A 191 -7.67 -24.80 4.82
C PRO A 191 -7.99 -24.10 3.50
N LEU A 192 -7.03 -24.11 2.57
CA LEU A 192 -7.21 -23.71 1.18
C LEU A 192 -6.86 -24.89 0.25
N PRO A 193 -7.85 -25.55 -0.38
CA PRO A 193 -7.63 -26.82 -1.09
C PRO A 193 -6.52 -26.79 -2.14
N PHE A 194 -6.39 -25.68 -2.87
CA PHE A 194 -5.39 -25.51 -3.92
C PHE A 194 -3.95 -25.29 -3.41
N LEU A 195 -3.76 -25.11 -2.11
CA LEU A 195 -2.44 -25.05 -1.46
C LEU A 195 -2.08 -26.35 -0.73
N SER A 196 -2.84 -27.42 -0.97
CA SER A 196 -2.56 -28.77 -0.50
C SER A 196 -1.87 -29.59 -1.60
N PRO A 197 -0.87 -30.44 -1.30
CA PRO A 197 -0.26 -30.69 0.02
C PRO A 197 0.62 -29.54 0.51
N VAL A 198 0.87 -29.48 1.82
CA VAL A 198 1.77 -28.50 2.45
C VAL A 198 3.22 -28.88 2.13
N PRO A 199 4.05 -27.98 1.56
CA PRO A 199 5.42 -28.32 1.19
C PRO A 199 6.33 -28.32 2.43
N ARG A 200 6.89 -29.49 2.78
CA ARG A 200 7.95 -29.63 3.79
C ARG A 200 9.34 -29.60 3.15
N PRO A 201 10.37 -29.20 3.90
CA PRO A 201 11.76 -29.25 3.42
C PRO A 201 12.26 -30.67 3.12
N GLU A 202 11.63 -31.69 3.73
CA GLU A 202 12.01 -33.10 3.63
C GLU A 202 11.11 -33.91 2.67
N ASP A 203 10.12 -33.28 2.03
CA ASP A 203 9.14 -33.97 1.21
C ASP A 203 9.66 -34.42 -0.16
N ASP A 204 9.02 -35.45 -0.70
CA ASP A 204 9.19 -35.90 -2.07
C ASP A 204 8.92 -34.76 -3.07
N PRO A 205 9.74 -34.61 -4.14
CA PRO A 205 9.55 -33.57 -5.16
C PRO A 205 8.18 -33.66 -5.86
N GLU A 206 7.50 -34.81 -5.77
CA GLU A 206 6.16 -35.04 -6.30
C GLU A 206 5.09 -34.23 -5.54
N ALA A 207 5.19 -34.10 -4.21
CA ALA A 207 4.22 -33.35 -3.42
C ALA A 207 4.27 -31.84 -3.74
N ALA A 208 5.48 -31.28 -3.84
CA ALA A 208 5.67 -29.89 -4.24
C ALA A 208 5.15 -29.63 -5.67
N LYS A 209 5.38 -30.58 -6.59
CA LYS A 209 4.85 -30.50 -7.96
C LYS A 209 3.32 -30.53 -7.98
N GLN A 210 2.71 -31.44 -7.21
CA GLN A 210 1.26 -31.55 -7.11
C GLN A 210 0.63 -30.26 -6.57
N GLN A 211 1.26 -29.64 -5.57
CA GLN A 211 0.80 -28.36 -5.03
C GLN A 211 0.85 -27.26 -6.11
N LEU A 212 1.93 -27.17 -6.89
CA LEU A 212 2.05 -26.19 -7.97
C LEU A 212 1.01 -26.42 -9.08
N GLU A 213 0.72 -27.68 -9.41
CA GLU A 213 -0.32 -28.07 -10.37
C GLU A 213 -1.72 -27.68 -9.87
N ASN A 214 -2.01 -27.92 -8.59
CA ASN A 214 -3.27 -27.52 -7.94
C ASN A 214 -3.43 -25.99 -7.93
N GLU A 215 -2.35 -25.28 -7.58
CA GLU A 215 -2.34 -23.81 -7.59
C GLU A 215 -2.58 -23.29 -9.02
N ALA A 216 -1.92 -23.88 -10.04
CA ALA A 216 -2.10 -23.50 -11.43
C ALA A 216 -3.52 -23.77 -11.95
N ALA A 217 -4.09 -24.93 -11.65
CA ALA A 217 -5.46 -25.26 -12.00
C ALA A 217 -6.45 -24.26 -11.37
N TYR A 218 -6.25 -23.90 -10.11
CA TYR A 218 -7.09 -22.92 -9.44
C TYR A 218 -7.01 -21.52 -10.06
N ARG A 219 -5.79 -21.04 -10.36
CA ARG A 219 -5.60 -19.75 -11.05
C ARG A 219 -6.29 -19.72 -12.41
N GLN A 220 -6.21 -20.81 -13.17
CA GLN A 220 -6.88 -20.91 -14.47
C GLN A 220 -8.40 -20.84 -14.33
N LEU A 221 -8.98 -21.58 -13.38
CA LEU A 221 -10.42 -21.53 -13.11
C LEU A 221 -10.88 -20.12 -12.72
N LEU A 222 -10.15 -19.46 -11.83
CA LEU A 222 -10.44 -18.11 -11.38
C LEU A 222 -10.41 -17.12 -12.56
N VAL A 223 -9.39 -17.18 -13.42
CA VAL A 223 -9.30 -16.30 -14.59
C VAL A 223 -10.38 -16.59 -15.62
N GLN A 224 -10.69 -17.85 -15.90
CA GLN A 224 -11.77 -18.21 -16.82
C GLN A 224 -13.12 -17.70 -16.32
N ALA A 225 -13.36 -17.76 -15.02
CA ALA A 225 -14.56 -17.22 -14.39
C ALA A 225 -14.62 -15.68 -14.54
N VAL A 226 -13.50 -14.98 -14.33
CA VAL A 226 -13.40 -13.53 -14.52
C VAL A 226 -13.62 -13.14 -15.99
N LEU A 227 -13.06 -13.88 -16.94
CA LEU A 227 -13.22 -13.63 -18.37
C LEU A 227 -14.67 -13.84 -18.81
N ALA A 228 -15.34 -14.89 -18.31
CA ALA A 228 -16.76 -15.12 -18.59
C ALA A 228 -17.63 -13.90 -18.20
N VAL A 229 -17.24 -13.19 -17.14
CA VAL A 229 -18.00 -12.06 -16.62
C VAL A 229 -17.61 -10.73 -17.27
N LEU A 230 -16.33 -10.49 -17.56
CA LEU A 230 -15.86 -9.18 -18.03
C LEU A 230 -15.75 -9.05 -19.55
N LEU A 231 -15.51 -10.15 -20.26
CA LEU A 231 -15.24 -10.12 -21.69
C LEU A 231 -16.56 -9.95 -22.50
N PRO A 232 -16.55 -9.17 -23.60
CA PRO A 232 -17.67 -9.13 -24.55
C PRO A 232 -17.96 -10.53 -25.11
N THR A 233 -19.23 -10.79 -25.46
CA THR A 233 -19.64 -12.09 -26.01
C THR A 233 -18.92 -12.44 -27.32
N GLU A 234 -18.69 -11.46 -28.19
CA GLU A 234 -17.94 -11.62 -29.45
C GLU A 234 -16.51 -12.11 -29.21
N ASP A 235 -15.84 -11.55 -28.20
CA ASP A 235 -14.47 -11.90 -27.82
C ASP A 235 -14.42 -13.20 -27.00
N LEU A 236 -15.48 -13.52 -26.26
CA LEU A 236 -15.63 -14.76 -25.49
C LEU A 236 -15.79 -15.98 -26.41
N GLU A 237 -16.48 -15.82 -27.54
CA GLU A 237 -16.60 -16.86 -28.57
C GLU A 237 -15.25 -17.19 -29.22
N ASN A 238 -14.25 -16.29 -29.15
CA ASN A 238 -12.94 -16.52 -29.74
C ASN A 238 -12.06 -17.40 -28.82
N PRO A 239 -11.81 -18.68 -29.19
CA PRO A 239 -11.04 -19.59 -28.33
C PRO A 239 -9.56 -19.21 -28.23
N CYS A 240 -9.01 -18.57 -29.27
CA CYS A 240 -7.60 -18.17 -29.29
C CYS A 240 -7.35 -17.00 -28.31
N LEU A 241 -8.25 -16.02 -28.31
CA LEU A 241 -8.17 -14.88 -27.41
C LEU A 241 -8.35 -15.32 -25.96
N THR A 242 -9.40 -16.09 -25.67
CA THR A 242 -9.69 -16.57 -24.30
C THR A 242 -8.58 -17.46 -23.76
N ALA A 243 -7.96 -18.32 -24.58
CA ALA A 243 -6.81 -19.13 -24.17
C ALA A 243 -5.57 -18.26 -23.89
N LEU A 244 -5.23 -17.32 -24.76
CA LEU A 244 -4.05 -16.46 -24.61
C LEU A 244 -4.18 -15.50 -23.43
N VAL A 245 -5.31 -14.79 -23.35
CA VAL A 245 -5.62 -13.89 -22.24
C VAL A 245 -5.72 -14.69 -20.94
N GLY A 246 -6.37 -15.85 -20.97
CA GLY A 246 -6.46 -16.76 -19.83
C GLY A 246 -5.09 -17.16 -19.28
N GLN A 247 -4.17 -17.57 -20.16
CA GLN A 247 -2.81 -17.94 -19.77
C GLN A 247 -2.00 -16.75 -19.22
N ILE A 248 -2.11 -15.57 -19.84
CA ILE A 248 -1.40 -14.37 -19.37
C ILE A 248 -1.89 -14.00 -17.97
N PHE A 249 -3.20 -13.90 -17.75
CA PHE A 249 -3.74 -13.55 -16.44
C PHE A 249 -3.45 -14.63 -15.40
N SER A 250 -3.53 -15.92 -15.75
CA SER A 250 -3.30 -17.03 -14.80
C SER A 250 -1.83 -17.14 -14.40
N GLU A 251 -0.90 -17.18 -15.36
CA GLU A 251 0.51 -17.49 -15.08
C GLU A 251 1.35 -16.23 -14.87
N LEU A 252 1.18 -15.20 -15.72
CA LEU A 252 2.02 -14.00 -15.64
C LEU A 252 1.56 -13.06 -14.54
N ILE A 253 0.24 -12.87 -14.40
CA ILE A 253 -0.30 -11.94 -13.40
C ILE A 253 -0.50 -12.69 -12.09
N ILE A 254 -1.43 -13.62 -11.98
CA ILE A 254 -1.73 -14.24 -10.69
C ILE A 254 -0.57 -15.16 -10.25
N GLY A 255 -0.07 -16.05 -11.10
CA GLY A 255 0.99 -17.00 -10.73
C GLY A 255 2.31 -16.31 -10.36
N ASN A 256 2.84 -15.50 -11.26
CA ASN A 256 4.14 -14.86 -11.04
C ASN A 256 4.05 -13.65 -10.09
N LEU A 257 3.08 -12.76 -10.23
CA LEU A 257 2.99 -11.59 -9.36
C LEU A 257 2.46 -11.95 -7.98
N ILE A 258 1.31 -12.62 -7.90
CA ILE A 258 0.65 -12.93 -6.62
C ILE A 258 1.30 -14.17 -5.98
N GLY A 259 1.26 -15.32 -6.66
CA GLY A 259 1.71 -16.61 -6.11
C GLY A 259 3.21 -16.67 -5.77
N ASN A 260 4.05 -16.03 -6.60
CA ASN A 260 5.52 -16.12 -6.45
C ASN A 260 6.19 -14.87 -5.88
N LYS A 261 5.87 -13.66 -6.37
CA LYS A 261 6.61 -12.44 -5.98
C LYS A 261 6.06 -11.78 -4.73
N THR A 262 4.75 -11.53 -4.68
CA THR A 262 4.11 -10.72 -3.62
C THR A 262 3.96 -11.50 -2.32
N THR A 263 3.93 -12.83 -2.40
CA THR A 263 3.93 -13.73 -1.23
C THR A 263 5.27 -13.75 -0.50
N GLN A 264 6.36 -13.35 -1.16
CA GLN A 264 7.68 -13.35 -0.56
C GLN A 264 7.78 -12.27 0.52
N PRO A 265 8.29 -12.60 1.72
CA PRO A 265 8.37 -11.66 2.85
C PRO A 265 9.07 -10.33 2.51
N TRP A 266 10.14 -10.38 1.71
CA TRP A 266 10.90 -9.19 1.35
C TRP A 266 10.06 -8.15 0.62
N LEU A 267 9.19 -8.57 -0.30
CA LEU A 267 8.38 -7.64 -1.08
C LEU A 267 7.31 -6.98 -0.20
N LEU A 268 6.72 -7.74 0.73
CA LEU A 268 5.79 -7.19 1.72
C LEU A 268 6.47 -6.16 2.64
N PHE A 269 7.70 -6.41 3.09
CA PHE A 269 8.46 -5.44 3.89
C PHE A 269 8.84 -4.18 3.09
N GLU A 270 9.19 -4.31 1.81
CA GLU A 270 9.40 -3.14 0.94
C GLU A 270 8.09 -2.37 0.70
N CYS A 271 6.96 -3.06 0.50
CA CYS A 271 5.66 -2.41 0.39
C CYS A 271 5.32 -1.59 1.64
N ILE A 272 5.61 -2.12 2.83
CA ILE A 272 5.48 -1.39 4.10
C ILE A 272 6.39 -0.16 4.12
N CYS A 273 7.66 -0.29 3.72
CA CYS A 273 8.59 0.84 3.66
C CYS A 273 8.10 1.94 2.71
N ILE A 274 7.63 1.56 1.52
CA ILE A 274 7.12 2.49 0.51
C ILE A 274 5.88 3.21 1.04
N LEU A 275 4.93 2.46 1.61
CA LEU A 275 3.71 3.03 2.18
C LEU A 275 4.03 4.01 3.32
N ALA A 276 4.98 3.65 4.19
CA ALA A 276 5.42 4.53 5.26
C ALA A 276 6.01 5.84 4.73
N ARG A 277 6.86 5.79 3.70
CA ARG A 277 7.42 6.99 3.06
C ARG A 277 6.36 7.88 2.44
N VAL A 278 5.36 7.29 1.76
CA VAL A 278 4.25 8.05 1.15
C VAL A 278 3.44 8.77 2.23
N ILE A 279 3.21 8.13 3.38
CA ILE A 279 2.51 8.73 4.52
C ILE A 279 3.36 9.87 5.13
N GLU A 280 4.66 9.66 5.28
CA GLU A 280 5.59 10.66 5.80
C GLU A 280 5.66 11.89 4.89
N GLU A 281 5.78 11.70 3.57
CA GLU A 281 5.78 12.80 2.60
C GLU A 281 4.46 13.59 2.64
N LYS A 282 3.32 12.89 2.78
CA LYS A 282 2.01 13.55 2.92
C LYS A 282 1.91 14.35 4.22
N LYS A 283 2.45 13.81 5.33
CA LYS A 283 2.52 14.49 6.62
C LYS A 283 3.37 15.75 6.52
N ASP A 284 4.54 15.68 5.88
CA ASP A 284 5.44 16.81 5.69
C ASP A 284 4.82 17.90 4.81
N ARG A 285 4.18 17.52 3.70
CA ARG A 285 3.42 18.46 2.85
C ARG A 285 2.30 19.15 3.63
N THR A 286 1.63 18.42 4.51
CA THR A 286 0.56 18.99 5.36
C THR A 286 1.13 19.93 6.42
N ALA A 287 2.24 19.56 7.07
CA ALA A 287 2.95 20.41 8.02
C ALA A 287 3.45 21.71 7.35
N GLN A 288 4.03 21.61 6.15
CA GLN A 288 4.48 22.77 5.37
C GLN A 288 3.31 23.71 5.03
N ARG A 289 2.14 23.18 4.62
CA ARG A 289 0.95 24.00 4.36
C ARG A 289 0.46 24.74 5.61
N ILE A 290 0.53 24.10 6.78
CA ILE A 290 0.16 24.72 8.06
C ILE A 290 1.14 25.84 8.42
N VAL A 291 2.44 25.63 8.21
CA VAL A 291 3.49 26.63 8.48
C VAL A 291 3.41 27.81 7.51
N SER A 292 3.18 27.57 6.22
CA SER A 292 3.04 28.62 5.20
C SER A 292 1.70 29.38 5.26
N GLY A 293 0.67 28.82 5.90
CA GLY A 293 -0.62 29.49 6.14
C GLY A 293 -0.59 30.50 7.29
N SER A 294 0.46 30.49 8.12
CA SER A 294 0.74 31.53 9.10
C SER A 294 1.60 32.61 8.41
N GLY A 295 1.02 33.78 8.14
CA GLY A 295 1.70 34.89 7.45
C GLY A 295 3.02 35.34 8.12
N PRO A 296 3.84 36.14 7.42
CA PRO A 296 5.16 36.54 7.91
C PRO A 296 5.03 37.44 9.15
N GLY A 297 5.24 36.85 10.33
CA GLY A 297 5.49 37.59 11.56
C GLY A 297 6.89 38.23 11.50
N PRO A 298 7.08 39.43 12.07
CA PRO A 298 8.32 40.19 11.93
C PRO A 298 9.51 39.42 12.53
N GLN A 299 10.62 39.47 11.79
CA GLN A 299 11.92 38.93 12.18
C GLN A 299 12.30 39.40 13.59
N ALA A 300 12.38 38.47 14.53
CA ALA A 300 13.09 38.67 15.79
C ALA A 300 14.50 38.10 15.64
N HIS A 301 15.47 38.98 15.85
CA HIS A 301 16.90 38.73 15.81
C HIS A 301 17.34 37.56 16.69
N GLY A 302 18.46 36.98 16.28
CA GLY A 302 19.13 35.87 16.95
C GLY A 302 19.39 36.12 18.44
N GLY A 303 19.21 35.06 19.19
CA GLY A 303 19.52 34.96 20.61
C GLY A 303 19.30 33.51 21.04
N GLU A 304 20.41 32.78 21.08
CA GLU A 304 20.74 31.68 22.01
C GLU A 304 19.66 30.64 22.38
N SER A 305 20.03 29.38 22.15
CA SER A 305 19.36 28.17 22.62
C SER A 305 18.84 28.28 24.07
N PRO A 306 17.57 27.95 24.37
CA PRO A 306 17.12 27.92 25.75
C PRO A 306 17.74 26.70 26.43
N LEU A 307 18.67 26.98 27.34
CA LEU A 307 19.08 26.06 28.39
C LEU A 307 17.82 25.49 29.04
N LYS A 308 17.75 24.16 29.02
CA LYS A 308 16.70 23.30 29.56
C LYS A 308 16.39 23.69 31.01
N GLN A 309 15.37 24.54 31.18
CA GLN A 309 14.95 25.01 32.49
C GLN A 309 14.30 23.84 33.24
N ARG A 310 14.93 23.46 34.36
CA ARG A 310 14.45 22.45 35.31
C ARG A 310 13.02 22.78 35.73
N CYS A 311 12.11 21.84 35.55
CA CYS A 311 10.71 21.95 35.95
C CYS A 311 10.61 21.76 37.48
N GLY A 312 10.69 22.86 38.23
CA GLY A 312 9.97 22.95 39.49
C GLY A 312 8.51 23.21 39.15
N TRP A 313 7.58 22.41 39.67
CA TRP A 313 6.14 22.64 39.45
C TRP A 313 5.75 23.98 40.07
N SER A 314 5.70 25.02 39.22
CA SER A 314 5.22 26.34 39.61
C SER A 314 3.70 26.35 39.57
N ILE A 315 3.07 26.91 40.61
CA ILE A 315 1.61 27.13 40.70
C ILE A 315 1.11 27.94 39.49
N GLN A 316 1.96 28.80 38.93
CA GLN A 316 1.68 29.52 37.67
C GLN A 316 1.59 28.58 36.45
N GLY A 317 2.41 27.53 36.42
CA GLY A 317 2.33 26.49 35.39
C GLY A 317 1.05 25.66 35.51
N LEU A 318 0.61 25.38 36.74
CA LEU A 318 -0.68 24.69 36.98
C LEU A 318 -1.88 25.56 36.57
N PHE A 319 -1.84 26.87 36.85
CA PHE A 319 -2.85 27.82 36.41
C PHE A 319 -2.92 27.97 34.89
N LEU A 320 -1.77 28.10 34.21
CA LEU A 320 -1.70 28.13 32.75
C LEU A 320 -2.16 26.81 32.12
N TRP A 321 -1.86 25.69 32.76
CA TRP A 321 -2.36 24.38 32.33
C TRP A 321 -3.88 24.27 32.46
N ILE A 322 -4.48 24.82 33.53
CA ILE A 322 -5.94 24.90 33.69
C ILE A 322 -6.57 25.79 32.62
N ILE A 323 -5.98 26.94 32.32
CA ILE A 323 -6.45 27.83 31.25
C ILE A 323 -6.37 27.12 29.89
N GLN A 324 -5.25 26.45 29.62
CA GLN A 324 -5.07 25.68 28.39
C GLN A 324 -6.08 24.53 28.30
N LEU A 325 -6.37 23.86 29.42
CA LEU A 325 -7.40 22.83 29.51
C LEU A 325 -8.79 23.42 29.23
N ALA A 326 -9.10 24.60 29.75
CA ALA A 326 -10.36 25.30 29.48
C ALA A 326 -10.50 25.72 28.01
N PHE A 327 -9.42 26.21 27.39
CA PHE A 327 -9.41 26.54 25.95
C PHE A 327 -9.55 25.28 25.09
N VAL A 328 -8.84 24.20 25.40
CA VAL A 328 -8.97 22.90 24.72
C VAL A 328 -10.38 22.35 24.90
N PHE A 329 -10.97 22.48 26.10
CA PHE A 329 -12.33 22.07 26.39
C PHE A 329 -13.35 22.87 25.56
N MET A 330 -13.24 24.20 25.54
CA MET A 330 -14.10 25.04 24.70
C MET A 330 -13.91 24.76 23.20
N ALA A 331 -12.68 24.54 22.75
CA ALA A 331 -12.40 24.15 21.37
C ALA A 331 -13.01 22.79 21.05
N SER A 332 -12.95 21.82 21.97
CA SER A 332 -13.57 20.50 21.80
C SER A 332 -15.10 20.57 21.73
N ILE A 333 -15.74 21.43 22.53
CA ILE A 333 -17.18 21.68 22.46
C ILE A 333 -17.55 22.33 21.12
N ARG A 334 -16.80 23.35 20.68
CA ARG A 334 -17.03 23.99 19.38
C ARG A 334 -16.84 23.02 18.22
N LEU A 335 -15.82 22.16 18.28
CA LEU A 335 -15.59 21.10 17.29
C LEU A 335 -16.71 20.07 17.31
N LEU A 336 -17.19 19.67 18.49
CA LEU A 336 -18.29 18.72 18.64
C LEU A 336 -19.61 19.32 18.09
N ALA A 337 -19.92 20.57 18.43
CA ALA A 337 -21.08 21.28 17.90
C ALA A 337 -20.99 21.44 16.36
N GLY A 338 -19.81 21.77 15.85
CA GLY A 338 -19.53 21.83 14.41
C GLY A 338 -19.67 20.47 13.73
N ALA A 339 -19.17 19.40 14.34
CA ALA A 339 -19.31 18.03 13.84
C ALA A 339 -20.76 17.58 13.81
N ILE A 340 -21.56 17.92 14.83
CA ILE A 340 -23.00 17.61 14.87
C ILE A 340 -23.73 18.37 13.76
N ALA A 341 -23.52 19.69 13.63
CA ALA A 341 -24.14 20.49 12.57
C ALA A 341 -23.76 20.03 11.15
N MET A 342 -22.50 19.63 10.96
CA MET A 342 -22.04 19.03 9.71
C MET A 342 -22.62 17.63 9.47
N SER A 343 -22.90 16.85 10.52
CA SER A 343 -23.49 15.52 10.40
C SER A 343 -24.99 15.53 10.09
N THR A 344 -25.74 16.53 10.58
CA THR A 344 -27.18 16.67 10.32
C THR A 344 -27.49 17.06 8.89
N SER A 345 -26.54 17.71 8.20
CA SER A 345 -26.66 18.06 6.78
C SER A 345 -26.19 16.95 5.84
N LEU A 346 -25.64 15.85 6.36
CA LEU A 346 -25.13 14.76 5.54
C LEU A 346 -26.22 13.74 5.17
N PRO A 347 -26.27 13.31 3.90
CA PRO A 347 -27.17 12.27 3.47
C PRO A 347 -26.87 10.96 4.22
N PRO A 348 -27.90 10.14 4.50
CA PRO A 348 -27.72 8.82 5.10
C PRO A 348 -26.84 7.94 4.21
N ARG A 349 -26.12 6.99 4.82
CA ARG A 349 -25.24 6.06 4.08
C ARG A 349 -26.10 5.26 3.10
N ARG A 350 -25.70 5.24 1.82
CA ARG A 350 -26.45 4.56 0.75
C ARG A 350 -26.67 3.11 1.13
N PHE A 351 -27.91 2.73 1.40
CA PHE A 351 -28.33 1.34 1.44
C PHE A 351 -28.49 0.90 -0.01
N ASN A 352 -27.66 -0.03 -0.48
CA ASN A 352 -27.98 -0.78 -1.68
C ASN A 352 -29.06 -1.78 -1.27
N GLN A 353 -30.29 -1.29 -1.18
CA GLN A 353 -31.46 -2.15 -1.17
C GLN A 353 -31.80 -2.35 -2.63
N ASP A 354 -31.75 -3.60 -3.11
CA ASP A 354 -32.35 -3.93 -4.40
C ASP A 354 -33.80 -3.44 -4.40
N PRO A 355 -34.19 -2.55 -5.32
CA PRO A 355 -35.57 -2.05 -5.40
C PRO A 355 -36.58 -3.17 -5.75
N ASP A 356 -36.12 -4.33 -6.22
CA ASP A 356 -36.97 -5.44 -6.70
C ASP A 356 -37.26 -6.53 -5.66
N ARG A 357 -36.94 -6.35 -4.37
CA ARG A 357 -37.31 -7.34 -3.35
C ARG A 357 -38.68 -6.99 -2.74
N PRO A 358 -39.78 -7.66 -3.12
CA PRO A 358 -41.09 -7.39 -2.53
C PRO A 358 -41.04 -7.69 -1.04
N SER A 359 -41.59 -6.77 -0.25
CA SER A 359 -41.72 -6.88 1.21
C SER A 359 -42.67 -8.03 1.55
N ARG A 360 -42.14 -9.25 1.63
CA ARG A 360 -42.88 -10.43 2.08
C ARG A 360 -42.95 -10.41 3.61
N ASN A 361 -44.03 -9.81 4.13
CA ASN A 361 -44.49 -10.06 5.48
C ASN A 361 -44.80 -11.55 5.66
N GLN A 362 -43.94 -12.34 6.31
CA GLN A 362 -44.34 -13.62 6.89
C GLN A 362 -43.64 -13.89 8.22
N SER A 363 -44.48 -13.91 9.26
CA SER A 363 -44.24 -14.63 10.51
C SER A 363 -44.16 -16.12 10.25
N SER A 364 -43.01 -16.75 10.50
CA SER A 364 -42.94 -18.18 10.82
C SER A 364 -41.58 -18.55 11.41
N LYS A 365 -41.64 -19.23 12.55
CA LYS A 365 -40.52 -19.90 13.22
C LYS A 365 -40.02 -21.08 12.38
N SER A 366 -38.72 -21.12 12.07
CA SER A 366 -37.92 -22.35 12.00
C SER A 366 -36.45 -21.99 11.80
N GLY A 367 -35.57 -22.56 12.62
CA GLY A 367 -34.14 -22.23 12.65
C GLY A 367 -33.34 -22.93 11.56
N HIS A 368 -32.70 -22.13 10.73
CA HIS A 368 -31.38 -22.33 10.15
C HIS A 368 -30.72 -20.94 10.02
N PRO A 369 -29.42 -20.75 10.31
CA PRO A 369 -28.77 -19.45 10.15
C PRO A 369 -28.46 -19.22 8.67
N GLU A 370 -29.50 -18.93 7.89
CA GLU A 370 -29.35 -18.48 6.51
C GLU A 370 -28.76 -17.06 6.48
N ALA A 371 -27.88 -16.85 5.50
CA ALA A 371 -27.04 -15.68 5.29
C ALA A 371 -27.71 -14.37 5.72
N SER A 372 -27.09 -13.72 6.71
CA SER A 372 -27.52 -12.43 7.24
C SER A 372 -27.78 -11.45 6.10
N THR A 373 -29.05 -11.05 5.95
CA THR A 373 -29.43 -9.83 5.24
C THR A 373 -28.45 -8.72 5.63
N ALA A 374 -27.73 -8.15 4.66
CA ALA A 374 -26.61 -7.25 4.85
C ALA A 374 -27.02 -5.94 5.55
N VAL A 375 -27.19 -5.99 6.86
CA VAL A 375 -27.30 -4.82 7.72
C VAL A 375 -25.90 -4.25 7.84
N LYS A 376 -25.66 -3.08 7.22
CA LYS A 376 -24.35 -2.42 7.30
C LYS A 376 -23.95 -2.22 8.76
N ALA A 377 -22.80 -2.74 9.15
CA ALA A 377 -22.23 -2.52 10.46
C ALA A 377 -21.81 -1.04 10.60
N PRO A 378 -21.94 -0.44 11.80
CA PRO A 378 -21.41 0.90 12.06
C PRO A 378 -19.87 0.88 11.94
N ILE A 379 -19.27 2.01 11.55
CA ILE A 379 -17.82 2.10 11.27
C ILE A 379 -16.97 1.77 12.51
N LEU A 380 -17.48 2.08 13.71
CA LEU A 380 -16.78 1.71 14.94
C LEU A 380 -16.79 0.20 15.21
N GLU A 381 -17.69 -0.57 14.58
CA GLU A 381 -17.72 -2.04 14.66
C GLU A 381 -16.91 -2.72 13.55
N PHE A 382 -16.32 -1.94 12.65
CA PHE A 382 -15.46 -2.48 11.59
C PHE A 382 -14.28 -3.26 12.16
N SER A 383 -13.92 -4.33 11.45
CA SER A 383 -12.82 -5.21 11.83
C SER A 383 -11.46 -4.51 11.87
N ILE A 384 -11.25 -3.37 11.19
CA ILE A 384 -9.96 -2.65 11.22
C ILE A 384 -9.48 -2.37 12.64
N TRP A 385 -10.38 -2.04 13.57
CA TRP A 385 -10.01 -1.77 14.96
C TRP A 385 -9.52 -3.03 15.68
N ARG A 386 -10.16 -4.17 15.39
CA ARG A 386 -9.75 -5.49 15.91
C ARG A 386 -8.43 -5.93 15.28
N CYS A 387 -8.32 -5.81 13.95
CA CYS A 387 -7.12 -6.12 13.18
C CYS A 387 -5.91 -5.32 13.68
N VAL A 388 -6.04 -3.99 13.80
CA VAL A 388 -4.95 -3.13 14.32
C VAL A 388 -4.62 -3.51 15.76
N GLY A 389 -5.64 -3.74 16.59
CA GLY A 389 -5.46 -4.19 17.97
C GLY A 389 -4.73 -5.53 18.08
N ASN A 390 -5.02 -6.47 17.19
CA ASN A 390 -4.34 -7.76 17.11
C ASN A 390 -2.92 -7.59 16.56
N VAL A 391 -2.72 -6.93 15.41
CA VAL A 391 -1.39 -6.68 14.81
C VAL A 391 -0.44 -6.07 15.84
N VAL A 392 -0.89 -5.07 16.60
CA VAL A 392 -0.10 -4.36 17.61
C VAL A 392 -0.08 -5.09 18.97
N GLU A 393 -0.80 -6.20 19.09
CA GLU A 393 -0.87 -7.08 20.26
C GLU A 393 -1.42 -6.40 21.52
N VAL A 394 -2.39 -5.49 21.37
CA VAL A 394 -2.99 -4.68 22.44
C VAL A 394 -3.46 -5.55 23.60
N GLN A 395 -4.13 -6.67 23.31
CA GLN A 395 -4.65 -7.55 24.36
C GLN A 395 -3.55 -8.29 25.13
N SER A 396 -2.38 -8.55 24.53
CA SER A 396 -1.28 -9.22 25.23
C SER A 396 -0.42 -8.23 26.03
N ARG A 397 -0.19 -7.02 25.49
CA ARG A 397 0.68 -6.00 26.10
C ARG A 397 -0.06 -5.16 27.13
N MET A 398 -1.27 -4.71 26.79
CA MET A 398 -2.09 -3.81 27.61
C MET A 398 -3.57 -4.24 27.58
N PRO A 399 -3.94 -5.34 28.27
CA PRO A 399 -5.32 -5.83 28.28
C PRO A 399 -6.31 -4.79 28.85
N TRP A 400 -5.85 -3.93 29.76
CA TRP A 400 -6.65 -2.83 30.29
C TRP A 400 -7.02 -1.80 29.21
N LEU A 401 -6.09 -1.49 28.29
CA LEU A 401 -6.33 -0.56 27.19
C LEU A 401 -7.32 -1.16 26.20
N GLY A 402 -7.13 -2.45 25.85
CA GLY A 402 -8.10 -3.20 25.03
C GLY A 402 -9.49 -3.22 25.65
N GLY A 403 -9.58 -3.48 26.97
CA GLY A 403 -10.81 -3.43 27.74
C GLY A 403 -11.49 -2.06 27.69
N ILE A 404 -10.77 -0.98 27.99
CA ILE A 404 -11.31 0.39 27.95
C ILE A 404 -11.77 0.77 26.54
N LEU A 405 -10.99 0.48 25.50
CA LEU A 405 -11.35 0.77 24.12
C LEU A 405 -12.61 -0.01 23.71
N SER A 406 -12.72 -1.28 24.09
CA SER A 406 -13.91 -2.09 23.81
C SER A 406 -15.15 -1.61 24.59
N LEU A 407 -14.97 -1.13 25.83
CA LEU A 407 -16.05 -0.54 26.62
C LEU A 407 -16.50 0.80 26.02
N LEU A 408 -15.56 1.62 25.54
CA LEU A 408 -15.85 2.88 24.86
C LEU A 408 -16.58 2.62 23.54
N GLN A 409 -16.14 1.63 22.76
CA GLN A 409 -16.80 1.18 21.54
C GLN A 409 -18.23 0.73 21.85
N LEU A 410 -18.42 -0.13 22.86
CA LEU A 410 -19.73 -0.61 23.31
C LEU A 410 -20.64 0.55 23.77
N GLY A 411 -20.09 1.49 24.55
CA GLY A 411 -20.81 2.68 25.00
C GLY A 411 -21.20 3.58 23.84
N ALA A 412 -20.34 3.73 22.83
CA ALA A 412 -20.62 4.55 21.66
C ALA A 412 -21.69 3.93 20.74
N THR A 413 -21.70 2.60 20.58
CA THR A 413 -22.64 1.92 19.66
C THR A 413 -23.95 1.54 20.35
N ARG A 414 -23.91 1.03 21.59
CA ARG A 414 -25.08 0.54 22.34
C ARG A 414 -25.54 1.46 23.47
N GLY A 415 -24.81 2.52 23.81
CA GLY A 415 -25.16 3.43 24.90
C GLY A 415 -26.36 4.33 24.63
N PRO A 416 -26.86 5.01 25.70
CA PRO A 416 -27.99 5.93 25.60
C PRO A 416 -27.60 7.12 24.69
N GLY A 417 -28.26 7.21 23.52
CA GLY A 417 -27.99 8.23 22.51
C GLY A 417 -27.37 7.71 21.20
N ARG A 418 -26.93 6.44 21.14
CA ARG A 418 -26.42 5.76 19.91
C ARG A 418 -25.59 6.67 18.99
N ILE A 419 -24.62 7.39 19.57
CA ILE A 419 -23.83 8.42 18.89
C ILE A 419 -23.01 7.83 17.73
N ALA A 420 -22.68 6.53 17.80
CA ALA A 420 -21.98 5.78 16.76
C ALA A 420 -22.77 4.57 16.22
N GLY A 421 -24.10 4.57 16.36
CA GLY A 421 -24.96 3.58 15.69
C GLY A 421 -24.97 3.76 14.17
N VAL A 422 -25.54 2.80 13.45
CA VAL A 422 -25.68 2.89 11.98
C VAL A 422 -26.42 4.17 11.60
N ASN A 423 -25.85 4.99 10.71
CA ASN A 423 -26.36 6.31 10.30
C ASN A 423 -26.42 7.38 11.41
N SER A 424 -25.68 7.22 12.51
CA SER A 424 -25.56 8.25 13.55
C SER A 424 -24.68 9.42 13.10
N THR A 425 -24.54 10.45 13.95
CA THR A 425 -23.75 11.66 13.65
C THR A 425 -22.27 11.34 13.41
N LEU A 426 -21.68 10.49 14.26
CA LEU A 426 -20.29 10.06 14.14
C LEU A 426 -20.09 9.13 12.94
N ASP A 427 -21.01 8.19 12.71
CA ASP A 427 -20.96 7.25 11.58
C ASP A 427 -21.01 7.99 10.23
N ARG A 428 -21.91 8.99 10.08
CA ARG A 428 -21.96 9.83 8.87
C ARG A 428 -20.70 10.67 8.66
N LEU A 429 -20.14 11.22 9.74
CA LEU A 429 -18.91 12.01 9.66
C LEU A 429 -17.73 11.14 9.20
N LEU A 430 -17.56 9.96 9.83
CA LEU A 430 -16.51 9.02 9.47
C LEU A 430 -16.69 8.51 8.04
N SER A 431 -17.92 8.11 7.66
CA SER A 431 -18.21 7.66 6.30
C SER A 431 -17.87 8.73 5.27
N ARG A 432 -18.22 10.01 5.53
CA ARG A 432 -17.84 11.13 4.64
C ARG A 432 -16.33 11.28 4.53
N GLN A 433 -15.60 11.20 5.64
CA GLN A 433 -14.14 11.33 5.59
C GLN A 433 -13.52 10.17 4.80
N ILE A 434 -14.02 8.95 4.99
CA ILE A 434 -13.58 7.78 4.23
C ILE A 434 -13.92 7.93 2.73
N GLN A 435 -15.13 8.37 2.40
CA GLN A 435 -15.54 8.64 1.01
C GLN A 435 -14.71 9.76 0.37
N ASN A 436 -14.32 10.78 1.14
CA ASN A 436 -13.40 11.81 0.67
C ASN A 436 -12.01 11.22 0.36
N LEU A 437 -11.52 10.27 1.17
CA LEU A 437 -10.25 9.58 0.89
C LEU A 437 -10.32 8.77 -0.42
N PHE A 438 -11.45 8.13 -0.69
CA PHE A 438 -11.70 7.41 -1.95
C PHE A 438 -12.27 8.29 -3.06
N SER A 439 -12.32 9.61 -2.87
CA SER A 439 -12.85 10.52 -3.88
C SER A 439 -12.04 10.35 -5.16
N ALA A 440 -12.76 10.18 -6.28
CA ALA A 440 -12.14 10.04 -7.59
C ALA A 440 -11.27 11.25 -7.98
N ALA A 441 -11.34 12.38 -7.26
CA ALA A 441 -10.42 13.51 -7.41
C ALA A 441 -8.95 13.15 -7.08
N HIS A 442 -8.72 12.13 -6.26
CA HIS A 442 -7.38 11.66 -5.92
C HIS A 442 -6.85 10.61 -6.90
N LEU A 443 -7.72 10.02 -7.74
CA LEU A 443 -7.34 8.94 -8.65
C LEU A 443 -6.38 9.42 -9.75
N SER A 444 -6.69 10.52 -10.45
CA SER A 444 -5.82 11.03 -11.53
C SER A 444 -4.41 11.42 -11.06
N PRO A 445 -4.22 12.16 -9.95
CA PRO A 445 -2.89 12.40 -9.38
C PRO A 445 -2.14 11.13 -8.98
N VAL A 446 -2.83 10.15 -8.38
CA VAL A 446 -2.22 8.88 -7.99
C VAL A 446 -1.78 8.08 -9.22
N LEU A 447 -2.61 7.99 -10.26
CA LEU A 447 -2.26 7.35 -11.53
C LEU A 447 -1.08 8.06 -12.20
N ARG A 448 -1.02 9.39 -12.16
CA ARG A 448 0.12 10.17 -12.69
C ARG A 448 1.41 9.85 -11.93
N SER A 449 1.36 9.80 -10.60
CA SER A 449 2.51 9.41 -9.77
C SER A 449 2.92 7.96 -10.02
N LEU A 450 1.96 7.04 -10.11
CA LEU A 450 2.22 5.63 -10.41
C LEU A 450 2.89 5.48 -11.78
N ARG A 451 2.45 6.25 -12.79
CA ARG A 451 3.09 6.27 -14.10
C ARG A 451 4.53 6.77 -14.02
N GLY A 452 4.79 7.83 -13.25
CA GLY A 452 6.15 8.33 -13.04
C GLY A 452 7.08 7.33 -12.35
N VAL A 453 6.54 6.49 -11.46
CA VAL A 453 7.29 5.44 -10.75
C VAL A 453 7.54 4.22 -11.63
N LEU A 454 6.51 3.71 -12.32
CA LEU A 454 6.60 2.52 -13.16
C LEU A 454 7.31 2.79 -14.50
N PHE A 455 7.07 3.97 -15.06
CA PHE A 455 7.57 4.39 -16.37
C PHE A 455 8.27 5.75 -16.29
N PRO A 456 9.49 5.82 -15.69
CA PRO A 456 10.26 7.05 -15.66
C PRO A 456 10.46 7.57 -17.10
N ASN A 457 10.07 8.82 -17.36
CA ASN A 457 10.05 9.44 -18.69
C ASN A 457 9.15 8.74 -19.74
N ASN A 458 8.08 8.06 -19.33
CA ASN A 458 7.18 7.30 -20.23
C ASN A 458 7.90 6.16 -21.00
N ALA A 459 8.90 5.54 -20.38
CA ALA A 459 9.60 4.35 -20.87
C ALA A 459 9.63 3.28 -19.75
N PRO A 460 9.64 1.96 -20.08
CA PRO A 460 9.73 0.91 -19.07
C PRO A 460 11.00 1.12 -18.23
N GLY A 461 10.80 1.42 -16.95
CA GLY A 461 11.91 1.55 -16.00
C GLY A 461 12.52 0.19 -15.69
N THR A 462 13.80 0.17 -15.32
CA THR A 462 14.36 -1.03 -14.68
C THR A 462 13.68 -1.23 -13.33
N PRO A 463 13.15 -2.43 -13.04
CA PRO A 463 12.56 -2.69 -11.73
C PRO A 463 13.64 -2.48 -10.67
N SER A 464 13.42 -1.58 -9.71
CA SER A 464 14.39 -1.36 -8.61
C SER A 464 14.22 -2.36 -7.47
N LEU A 465 13.25 -3.28 -7.58
CA LEU A 465 12.90 -4.26 -6.57
C LEU A 465 13.51 -5.60 -6.95
N PHE A 466 14.62 -5.93 -6.28
CA PHE A 466 15.30 -7.21 -6.41
C PHE A 466 15.15 -8.02 -5.12
N PRO A 467 15.07 -9.35 -5.22
CA PRO A 467 15.09 -10.18 -4.04
C PRO A 467 16.42 -10.01 -3.29
N PRO A 468 16.42 -10.03 -1.94
CA PRO A 468 17.64 -9.98 -1.16
C PRO A 468 18.51 -11.20 -1.44
N SER A 469 19.82 -11.01 -1.47
CA SER A 469 20.81 -12.04 -1.76
C SER A 469 21.17 -12.90 -0.55
N SER A 470 20.86 -12.45 0.67
CA SER A 470 21.12 -13.17 1.91
C SER A 470 20.06 -12.95 2.98
N ASP A 471 19.97 -13.88 3.93
CA ASP A 471 19.08 -13.75 5.10
C ASP A 471 19.42 -12.53 5.97
N ALA A 472 20.68 -12.09 5.96
CA ALA A 472 21.10 -10.88 6.65
C ALA A 472 20.48 -9.63 6.01
N GLU A 473 20.41 -9.57 4.68
CA GLU A 473 19.74 -8.51 3.95
C GLU A 473 18.23 -8.53 4.19
N LEU A 474 17.61 -9.72 4.24
CA LEU A 474 16.19 -9.86 4.58
C LEU A 474 15.89 -9.33 5.99
N ARG A 475 16.72 -9.67 6.99
CA ARG A 475 16.60 -9.12 8.35
C ARG A 475 16.81 -7.62 8.39
N ALA A 476 17.81 -7.10 7.66
CA ALA A 476 18.06 -5.67 7.56
C ALA A 476 16.86 -4.93 6.94
N LEU A 477 16.22 -5.52 5.94
CA LEU A 477 15.01 -5.00 5.32
C LEU A 477 13.82 -5.02 6.28
N ARG A 478 13.61 -6.11 7.02
CA ARG A 478 12.58 -6.17 8.06
C ARG A 478 12.80 -5.11 9.14
N ARG A 479 14.04 -4.93 9.60
CA ARG A 479 14.42 -3.87 10.55
C ARG A 479 14.19 -2.47 9.96
N ARG A 480 14.46 -2.27 8.67
CA ARG A 480 14.14 -1.02 7.97
C ARG A 480 12.64 -0.75 7.93
N ALA A 481 11.82 -1.78 7.65
CA ALA A 481 10.38 -1.68 7.67
C ALA A 481 9.88 -1.32 9.08
N ALA A 482 10.43 -1.96 10.12
CA ALA A 482 10.13 -1.63 11.51
C ALA A 482 10.47 -0.18 11.86
N ARG A 483 11.66 0.32 11.48
CA ARG A 483 12.05 1.73 11.66
C ARG A 483 11.12 2.70 10.93
N SER A 484 10.69 2.35 9.72
CA SER A 484 9.78 3.18 8.92
C SER A 484 8.39 3.28 9.56
N LEU A 485 7.86 2.17 10.09
CA LEU A 485 6.60 2.16 10.85
C LEU A 485 6.74 2.93 12.17
N TRP A 486 7.86 2.73 12.87
CA TRP A 486 8.17 3.45 14.10
C TRP A 486 8.18 4.98 13.89
N ALA A 487 8.73 5.47 12.78
CA ALA A 487 8.78 6.90 12.46
C ALA A 487 7.39 7.54 12.30
N LEU A 488 6.37 6.75 11.94
CA LEU A 488 4.99 7.23 11.81
C LEU A 488 4.30 7.43 13.17
N VAL A 489 4.71 6.69 14.20
CA VAL A 489 4.03 6.70 15.51
C VAL A 489 4.57 7.85 16.37
N PRO A 490 3.70 8.63 17.06
CA PRO A 490 4.15 9.63 18.02
C PRO A 490 5.02 9.01 19.13
N ARG A 491 6.25 9.53 19.30
CA ARG A 491 7.25 9.01 20.26
C ARG A 491 6.73 8.84 21.69
N GLY A 492 5.82 9.71 22.13
CA GLY A 492 5.23 9.64 23.47
C GLY A 492 4.30 8.44 23.67
N VAL A 493 3.44 8.15 22.69
CA VAL A 493 2.50 7.00 22.74
C VAL A 493 3.29 5.71 22.70
N ALA A 494 4.26 5.65 21.80
CA ALA A 494 4.99 4.44 21.53
C ALA A 494 5.96 4.08 22.66
N ARG A 495 6.56 5.07 23.36
CA ARG A 495 7.32 4.83 24.59
C ARG A 495 6.46 4.22 25.71
N VAL A 496 5.24 4.71 25.90
CA VAL A 496 4.34 4.18 26.94
C VAL A 496 3.87 2.78 26.57
N TYR A 497 3.54 2.55 25.30
CA TYR A 497 2.99 1.29 24.82
C TYR A 497 4.03 0.17 24.70
N LEU A 498 5.21 0.47 24.15
CA LEU A 498 6.26 -0.53 23.89
C LEU A 498 7.21 -0.73 25.09
N CYS A 499 7.47 0.30 25.90
CA CYS A 499 8.42 0.17 27.03
C CYS A 499 7.75 0.07 28.41
N GLY A 500 6.43 0.26 28.53
CA GLY A 500 5.74 0.23 29.84
C GLY A 500 6.18 1.29 30.84
N ARG A 501 7.08 2.21 30.46
CA ARG A 501 7.58 3.30 31.31
C ARG A 501 6.63 4.49 31.26
N LEU A 502 5.69 4.53 32.19
CA LEU A 502 5.02 5.77 32.58
C LEU A 502 6.10 6.70 33.15
N VAL A 503 6.53 7.69 32.35
CA VAL A 503 7.43 8.82 32.69
C VAL A 503 7.95 8.77 34.14
N SER A 504 8.89 7.87 34.43
CA SER A 504 9.58 7.85 35.71
C SER A 504 10.80 8.75 35.54
N SER A 505 10.57 10.06 35.62
CA SER A 505 11.64 11.02 35.91
C SER A 505 12.05 10.87 37.38
N THR A 506 12.56 9.71 37.74
CA THR A 506 13.30 9.51 38.99
C THR A 506 14.75 9.29 38.57
N PRO A 507 15.64 10.28 38.73
CA PRO A 507 17.06 10.02 38.54
C PRO A 507 17.44 8.92 39.52
N SER A 508 18.11 7.88 39.04
CA SER A 508 18.70 6.85 39.89
C SER A 508 19.66 7.52 40.87
N ARG A 509 19.18 7.78 42.09
CA ARG A 509 20.04 8.13 43.20
C ARG A 509 20.79 6.85 43.56
N ALA A 510 22.05 6.78 43.15
CA ALA A 510 22.96 5.73 43.59
C ALA A 510 22.87 5.56 45.11
N PRO A 511 22.96 4.32 45.63
CA PRO A 511 22.92 4.09 47.07
C PRO A 511 24.10 4.80 47.74
N PRO A 512 23.93 5.37 48.95
CA PRO A 512 25.03 6.00 49.67
C PRO A 512 26.06 4.93 50.04
N ALA A 513 27.24 4.99 49.42
CA ALA A 513 28.38 4.20 49.83
C ALA A 513 28.78 4.63 51.26
N ALA A 514 28.91 3.63 52.13
CA ALA A 514 29.27 3.79 53.53
C ALA A 514 30.64 4.49 53.66
N ALA A 515 30.73 5.33 54.69
CA ALA A 515 31.93 6.04 55.08
C ALA A 515 33.06 5.07 55.47
N ALA A 516 34.23 5.24 54.86
CA ALA A 516 35.51 4.85 55.42
C ALA A 516 36.54 5.89 54.97
N GLY A 517 37.15 6.55 55.95
CA GLY A 517 38.08 7.66 55.75
C GLY A 517 39.47 7.24 55.28
N GLY A 518 40.23 8.22 54.80
CA GLY A 518 41.64 8.09 54.48
C GLY A 518 42.07 9.13 53.46
N GLY A 519 42.68 10.22 53.94
CA GLY A 519 43.02 11.39 53.14
C GLY A 519 44.23 11.23 52.22
N GLY A 520 44.48 12.30 51.46
CA GLY A 520 45.66 12.49 50.62
C GLY A 520 45.30 13.36 49.42
N GLY A 521 45.88 14.55 49.34
CA GLY A 521 45.49 15.59 48.37
C GLY A 521 46.18 15.47 47.01
N GLY A 522 45.87 16.40 46.12
CA GLY A 522 46.54 16.56 44.84
C GLY A 522 45.58 16.98 43.74
N GLY A 523 45.62 18.26 43.37
CA GLY A 523 44.72 18.85 42.37
C GLY A 523 44.99 18.42 40.93
N GLY A 524 44.09 18.84 40.05
CA GLY A 524 44.24 18.76 38.60
C GLY A 524 42.88 18.72 37.92
N GLY A 525 42.56 19.80 37.19
CA GLY A 525 41.28 19.99 36.52
C GLY A 525 40.96 18.93 35.46
N GLY A 526 39.67 18.64 35.35
CA GLY A 526 39.09 17.74 34.35
C GLY A 526 37.58 17.84 34.39
N SER A 527 37.04 19.04 34.15
CA SER A 527 35.59 19.22 33.93
C SER A 527 35.28 18.86 32.48
N GLY A 528 34.86 17.62 32.25
CA GLY A 528 34.44 17.14 30.94
C GLY A 528 33.89 15.73 31.05
N GLY A 529 32.56 15.59 31.09
CA GLY A 529 31.90 14.28 31.04
C GLY A 529 30.60 14.25 31.82
N GLY A 530 29.53 14.82 31.27
CA GLY A 530 28.23 14.82 31.93
C GLY A 530 27.03 15.13 31.04
N ASP A 531 27.15 14.98 29.71
CA ASP A 531 26.04 15.20 28.77
C ASP A 531 25.85 14.04 27.76
N GLY A 532 26.61 12.95 27.89
CA GLY A 532 26.52 11.76 27.01
C GLY A 532 25.41 10.77 27.39
N GLY A 533 25.18 10.54 28.69
CA GLY A 533 24.28 9.47 29.15
C GLY A 533 22.80 9.67 28.80
N GLY A 534 22.35 10.91 28.59
CA GLY A 534 20.96 11.18 28.22
C GLY A 534 20.66 11.02 26.73
N VAL A 535 21.68 10.97 25.86
CA VAL A 535 21.56 10.71 24.42
C VAL A 535 21.69 9.21 24.18
N GLU A 536 22.68 8.56 24.82
CA GLU A 536 22.88 7.12 24.75
C GLU A 536 21.65 6.33 25.23
N GLU A 537 21.05 6.70 26.38
CA GLU A 537 19.82 6.05 26.87
C GLU A 537 18.62 6.22 25.92
N ARG A 538 18.54 7.35 25.19
CA ARG A 538 17.46 7.60 24.22
C ARG A 538 17.62 6.78 22.94
N ASP A 539 18.86 6.57 22.51
CA ASP A 539 19.17 5.79 21.33
C ASP A 539 19.01 4.29 21.62
N GLU A 540 19.37 3.84 22.82
CA GLU A 540 19.08 2.47 23.29
C GLU A 540 17.58 2.18 23.39
N ASP A 541 16.81 3.09 23.98
CA ASP A 541 15.33 2.97 24.03
C ASP A 541 14.76 2.93 22.60
N ALA A 542 15.29 3.73 21.68
CA ALA A 542 14.85 3.74 20.27
C ALA A 542 15.11 2.41 19.57
N GLU A 543 16.31 1.82 19.74
CA GLU A 543 16.63 0.55 19.09
C GLU A 543 15.80 -0.61 19.69
N ARG A 544 15.57 -0.62 21.00
CA ARG A 544 14.64 -1.59 21.63
C ARG A 544 13.22 -1.49 21.05
N MET A 545 12.73 -0.28 20.80
CA MET A 545 11.40 -0.10 20.19
C MET A 545 11.36 -0.60 18.75
N VAL A 546 12.46 -0.48 18.02
CA VAL A 546 12.59 -1.07 16.68
C VAL A 546 12.57 -2.60 16.76
N ASP A 547 13.26 -3.21 17.72
CA ASP A 547 13.25 -4.67 17.92
C ASP A 547 11.83 -5.19 18.21
N GLU A 548 11.06 -4.47 19.02
CA GLU A 548 9.66 -4.81 19.33
C GLU A 548 8.77 -4.76 18.08
N VAL A 549 8.89 -3.69 17.27
CA VAL A 549 8.14 -3.57 16.00
C VAL A 549 8.60 -4.61 14.98
N GLU A 550 9.89 -4.95 14.97
CA GLU A 550 10.45 -6.03 14.16
C GLU A 550 9.80 -7.39 14.50
N GLY A 551 9.56 -7.64 15.79
CA GLY A 551 8.81 -8.81 16.27
C GLY A 551 7.37 -8.87 15.77
N LEU A 552 6.68 -7.73 15.71
CA LEU A 552 5.31 -7.67 15.16
C LEU A 552 5.25 -8.01 13.67
N LEU A 553 6.32 -7.75 12.91
CA LEU A 553 6.41 -8.04 11.48
C LEU A 553 6.69 -9.51 11.16
N MET A 554 6.99 -10.35 12.16
CA MET A 554 7.25 -11.79 11.98
C MET A 554 6.10 -12.54 11.32
N VAL A 555 4.86 -12.08 11.49
CA VAL A 555 3.66 -12.70 10.89
C VAL A 555 3.66 -12.71 9.35
N LEU A 556 4.53 -11.91 8.72
CA LEU A 556 4.72 -11.86 7.26
C LEU A 556 6.00 -12.58 6.81
N GLY A 557 6.69 -13.26 7.74
CA GLY A 557 8.00 -13.88 7.51
C GLY A 557 7.96 -15.23 6.79
N ASP A 558 6.78 -15.83 6.63
CA ASP A 558 6.61 -17.14 5.98
C ASP A 558 5.82 -17.01 4.68
N ASP A 559 6.41 -17.47 3.57
CA ASP A 559 5.85 -17.35 2.21
C ASP A 559 4.58 -18.16 2.01
N TYR A 560 4.51 -19.36 2.58
CA TYR A 560 3.35 -20.25 2.49
C TYR A 560 2.14 -19.69 3.24
N CYS A 561 2.37 -19.11 4.43
CA CYS A 561 1.33 -18.40 5.17
C CYS A 561 0.85 -17.16 4.38
N ASN A 562 1.78 -16.40 3.79
CA ASN A 562 1.46 -15.24 2.97
C ASN A 562 0.65 -15.59 1.71
N LYS A 563 0.84 -16.79 1.12
CA LYS A 563 -0.03 -17.30 0.03
C LYS A 563 -1.50 -17.33 0.45
N HIS A 564 -1.81 -17.83 1.64
CA HIS A 564 -3.19 -17.87 2.13
C HIS A 564 -3.79 -16.48 2.24
N LEU A 565 -3.04 -15.54 2.81
CA LEU A 565 -3.46 -14.14 2.90
C LEU A 565 -3.74 -13.54 1.53
N LEU A 566 -2.80 -13.64 0.58
CA LEU A 566 -2.94 -12.95 -0.71
C LEU A 566 -4.02 -13.56 -1.59
N TYR A 567 -4.12 -14.90 -1.65
CA TYR A 567 -5.21 -15.55 -2.39
C TYR A 567 -6.57 -15.23 -1.78
N SER A 568 -6.69 -15.21 -0.45
CA SER A 568 -7.96 -14.86 0.20
C SER A 568 -8.34 -13.39 -0.01
N VAL A 569 -7.38 -12.47 -0.03
CA VAL A 569 -7.65 -11.06 -0.37
C VAL A 569 -8.05 -10.92 -1.84
N LEU A 570 -7.38 -11.64 -2.75
CA LEU A 570 -7.73 -11.64 -4.17
C LEU A 570 -9.15 -12.17 -4.39
N GLU A 571 -9.47 -13.33 -3.83
CA GLU A 571 -10.81 -13.93 -3.89
C GLU A 571 -11.86 -13.00 -3.32
N LEU A 572 -11.62 -12.40 -2.15
CA LEU A 572 -12.54 -11.44 -1.55
C LEU A 572 -12.82 -10.27 -2.50
N ILE A 573 -11.77 -9.67 -3.10
CA ILE A 573 -11.94 -8.57 -4.04
C ILE A 573 -12.74 -9.02 -5.27
N LEU A 574 -12.44 -10.19 -5.83
CA LEU A 574 -13.12 -10.73 -7.00
C LEU A 574 -14.59 -11.05 -6.72
N LEU A 575 -14.90 -11.71 -5.60
CA LEU A 575 -16.27 -12.03 -5.18
C LEU A 575 -17.10 -10.77 -4.90
N ARG A 576 -16.49 -9.70 -4.39
CA ARG A 576 -17.22 -8.43 -4.21
C ARG A 576 -17.44 -7.69 -5.51
N LEU A 577 -16.50 -7.78 -6.45
CA LEU A 577 -16.60 -7.13 -7.75
C LEU A 577 -17.54 -7.89 -8.71
N MET A 578 -17.53 -9.22 -8.61
CA MET A 578 -18.25 -10.18 -9.44
C MET A 578 -18.92 -11.23 -8.54
N PRO A 579 -20.05 -10.88 -7.89
CA PRO A 579 -20.75 -11.79 -6.98
C PRO A 579 -21.26 -13.06 -7.67
N GLU A 580 -21.40 -13.03 -9.00
CA GLU A 580 -21.79 -14.18 -9.83
C GLU A 580 -20.85 -15.38 -9.64
N LEU A 581 -19.58 -15.12 -9.32
CA LEU A 581 -18.56 -16.15 -9.07
C LEU A 581 -18.81 -16.95 -7.78
N SER A 582 -19.66 -16.46 -6.87
CA SER A 582 -20.04 -17.18 -5.66
C SER A 582 -21.22 -18.13 -5.86
N GLU A 583 -22.06 -17.85 -6.87
CA GLU A 583 -23.31 -18.57 -7.11
C GLU A 583 -23.17 -19.60 -8.22
N LYS A 584 -22.36 -19.31 -9.24
CA LYS A 584 -22.29 -20.07 -10.49
C LYS A 584 -20.89 -20.62 -10.75
N GLY A 585 -20.85 -21.81 -11.34
CA GLY A 585 -19.62 -22.41 -11.85
C GLY A 585 -19.15 -21.74 -13.14
N VAL A 586 -17.87 -21.94 -13.51
CA VAL A 586 -17.32 -21.40 -14.76
C VAL A 586 -18.13 -21.84 -15.98
N VAL A 587 -18.45 -23.12 -16.09
CA VAL A 587 -19.22 -23.66 -17.21
C VAL A 587 -20.61 -23.02 -17.30
N GLU A 588 -21.29 -22.89 -16.16
CA GLU A 588 -22.61 -22.25 -16.09
C GLU A 588 -22.57 -20.77 -16.51
N LEU A 589 -21.53 -20.03 -16.11
CA LEU A 589 -21.33 -18.64 -16.53
C LEU A 589 -21.07 -18.51 -18.04
N TRP A 590 -20.38 -19.49 -18.63
CA TRP A 590 -20.13 -19.53 -20.07
C TRP A 590 -21.41 -19.85 -20.84
N ASP A 591 -22.15 -20.87 -20.40
CA ASP A 591 -23.39 -21.29 -21.05
C ASP A 591 -24.45 -20.18 -21.01
N GLU A 592 -24.63 -19.48 -19.88
CA GLU A 592 -25.59 -18.37 -19.76
C GLU A 592 -25.28 -17.20 -20.71
N ARG A 593 -24.00 -16.99 -21.02
CA ARG A 593 -23.53 -15.89 -21.89
C ARG A 593 -23.60 -16.23 -23.37
N LEU A 594 -23.35 -17.50 -23.71
CA LEU A 594 -23.23 -17.96 -25.09
C LEU A 594 -24.50 -18.63 -25.64
N GLY A 595 -25.42 -19.04 -24.76
CA GLY A 595 -26.73 -19.62 -25.13
C GLY A 595 -26.69 -21.14 -25.20
#